data_AF-A0A7X8XJD1-F1
#
_entry.id   AF-A0A7X8XJD1-F1
#
_cell.length_a   1.000
_cell.length_b   1.000
_cell.length_c   1.000
_cell.angle_alpha   90.00
_cell.angle_beta   90.00
_cell.angle_gamma   90.00
#
_symmetry.space_group_name_H-M   'P 1'
#
loop_
_entity.id
_entity.type
_entity.pdbx_description
1 polymer ?
#
loop_
_entity_poly.entity_id
_entity_poly.type
_entity_poly.pdbx_seq_one_letter_code
_entity_poly.pdbx_strand_id
1 'polypeptide(L)'
;RLIRLYGPEDMEGRGATLALNFQDPQGQQVDHRDVELRAAARKVSLRTGCFCNPGAGELALGISAARMHACIDESIQAPDCQDARRCLDPRGAGAVRISLGLASNFADVHTCLELARDFLET
;
A
#
# COMPACT_ATOMS: atom_id res chain seq x y z
N ARG A 1 -15.37 -0.35 -0.31
CA ARG A 1 -14.65 0.52 -1.29
C ARG A 1 -13.43 -0.28 -1.72
N LEU A 2 -13.13 -0.41 -3.02
CA LEU A 2 -12.04 -1.29 -3.48
C LEU A 2 -10.65 -0.76 -3.15
N ILE A 3 -10.47 0.57 -3.20
CA ILE A 3 -9.19 1.20 -2.94
C ILE A 3 -9.32 2.30 -1.90
N ARG A 4 -8.28 2.45 -1.09
CA ARG A 4 -8.00 3.66 -0.33
C ARG A 4 -6.91 4.43 -1.07
N LEU A 5 -7.27 5.56 -1.67
CA LEU A 5 -6.33 6.43 -2.39
C LEU A 5 -5.63 7.38 -1.40
N TYR A 6 -4.34 7.60 -1.62
CA TYR A 6 -3.53 8.59 -0.93
C TYR A 6 -3.28 9.79 -1.85
N GLY A 7 -3.83 10.94 -1.48
CA GLY A 7 -3.74 12.18 -2.27
C GLY A 7 -5.06 12.54 -2.96
N PRO A 8 -5.01 13.43 -3.98
CA PRO A 8 -6.20 13.94 -4.67
C PRO A 8 -6.99 12.83 -5.37
N GLU A 9 -8.31 12.81 -5.17
CA GLU A 9 -9.20 11.86 -5.85
C GLU A 9 -9.47 12.28 -7.30
N ASP A 10 -9.47 13.58 -7.57
CA ASP A 10 -9.55 14.16 -8.90
C ASP A 10 -8.19 14.18 -9.64
N MET A 11 -8.20 14.70 -10.86
CA MET A 11 -7.02 14.83 -11.70
C MET A 11 -6.32 16.19 -11.54
N GLU A 12 -6.83 17.09 -10.69
CA GLU A 12 -6.29 18.44 -10.55
C GLU A 12 -4.97 18.40 -9.79
N GLY A 13 -3.90 18.92 -10.40
CA GLY A 13 -2.56 18.87 -9.81
C GLY A 13 -1.99 17.46 -9.62
N ARG A 14 -2.58 16.42 -10.24
CA ARG A 14 -2.15 15.03 -10.11
C ARG A 14 -1.34 14.57 -11.32
N GLY A 15 -0.14 14.04 -11.06
CA GLY A 15 0.68 13.38 -12.08
C GLY A 15 0.15 11.99 -12.46
N ALA A 16 0.93 11.25 -13.24
CA ALA A 16 0.58 9.91 -13.71
C ALA A 16 0.78 8.79 -12.65
N THR A 17 0.81 9.13 -11.36
CA THR A 17 1.06 8.19 -10.26
C THR A 17 -0.11 8.18 -9.28
N LEU A 18 -0.55 6.98 -8.92
CA LEU A 18 -1.55 6.72 -7.88
C LEU A 18 -0.86 5.97 -6.74
N ALA A 19 -0.97 6.48 -5.52
CA ALA A 19 -0.58 5.76 -4.30
C ALA A 19 -1.86 5.29 -3.59
N LEU A 20 -1.96 4.00 -3.28
CA LEU A 20 -3.18 3.41 -2.72
C LEU A 20 -2.91 2.13 -1.93
N ASN A 21 -3.92 1.65 -1.21
CA ASN A 21 -4.06 0.24 -0.86
C ASN A 21 -5.32 -0.32 -1.49
N PHE A 22 -5.27 -1.60 -1.86
CA PHE A 22 -6.47 -2.39 -2.13
C PHE A 22 -7.13 -2.81 -0.81
N GLN A 23 -8.44 -2.98 -0.84
CA GLN A 23 -9.24 -3.50 0.27
C GLN A 23 -10.01 -4.73 -0.20
N ASP A 24 -10.15 -5.70 0.70
CA ASP A 24 -11.04 -6.85 0.51
C ASP A 24 -12.53 -6.42 0.65
N PRO A 25 -13.49 -7.32 0.35
CA PRO A 25 -14.92 -7.04 0.51
C PRO A 25 -15.33 -6.71 1.96
N GLN A 26 -14.54 -7.13 2.96
CA GLN A 26 -14.74 -6.79 4.37
C GLN A 26 -14.10 -5.43 4.76
N GLY A 27 -13.53 -4.71 3.77
CA GLY A 27 -12.92 -3.40 3.92
C GLY A 27 -11.53 -3.42 4.57
N GLN A 28 -10.93 -4.58 4.77
CA GLN A 28 -9.58 -4.69 5.31
C GLN A 28 -8.55 -4.45 4.22
N GLN A 29 -7.45 -3.77 4.57
CA GLN A 29 -6.36 -3.54 3.64
C GLN A 29 -5.67 -4.86 3.28
N VAL A 30 -5.48 -5.09 1.99
CA VAL A 30 -4.69 -6.20 1.47
C VAL A 30 -3.21 -5.88 1.64
N ASP A 31 -2.43 -6.87 2.05
CA ASP A 31 -0.97 -6.77 2.17
C ASP A 31 -0.35 -6.41 0.80
N HIS A 32 0.54 -5.42 0.76
CA HIS A 32 1.16 -5.00 -0.49
C HIS A 32 2.00 -6.12 -1.14
N ARG A 33 2.48 -7.09 -0.37
CA ARG A 33 3.22 -8.26 -0.86
C ARG A 33 2.32 -9.20 -1.65
N ASP A 34 1.08 -9.38 -1.22
CA ASP A 34 0.09 -10.17 -1.97
C ASP A 34 -0.27 -9.49 -3.28
N VAL A 35 -0.41 -8.17 -3.26
CA VAL A 35 -0.64 -7.37 -4.47
C VAL A 35 0.55 -7.50 -5.44
N GLU A 36 1.79 -7.41 -4.93
CA GLU A 36 3.00 -7.58 -5.72
C GLU A 36 3.09 -8.97 -6.37
N LEU A 37 2.81 -10.03 -5.61
CA LEU A 37 2.80 -11.40 -6.12
C LEU A 37 1.76 -11.61 -7.23
N ARG A 38 0.53 -11.11 -7.05
CA ARG A 38 -0.54 -11.19 -8.05
C ARG A 38 -0.24 -10.34 -9.29
N ALA A 39 0.41 -9.19 -9.13
CA ALA A 39 0.85 -8.35 -10.23
C ALA A 39 1.97 -9.03 -11.04
N ALA A 40 2.96 -9.61 -10.35
CA ALA A 40 4.07 -10.34 -10.97
C ALA A 40 3.58 -11.54 -11.79
N ALA A 41 2.58 -12.29 -11.28
CA ALA A 41 1.94 -13.38 -12.03
C ALA A 41 1.31 -12.93 -13.36
N ARG A 42 0.92 -11.65 -13.46
CA ARG A 42 0.38 -11.01 -14.68
C ARG A 42 1.42 -10.22 -15.48
N LYS A 43 2.70 -10.30 -15.10
CA LYS A 43 3.81 -9.52 -15.69
C LYS A 43 3.61 -8.01 -15.57
N VAL A 44 2.91 -7.55 -14.52
CA VAL A 44 2.77 -6.14 -14.19
C VAL A 44 3.81 -5.78 -13.13
N SER A 45 4.64 -4.78 -13.41
CA SER A 45 5.60 -4.24 -12.43
C SER A 45 4.95 -3.08 -11.66
N LEU A 46 4.83 -3.24 -10.35
CA LEU A 46 4.33 -2.22 -9.43
C LEU A 46 5.41 -1.81 -8.44
N ARG A 47 5.29 -0.62 -7.85
CA ARG A 47 6.16 -0.19 -6.75
C ARG A 47 5.41 -0.38 -5.45
N THR A 48 5.89 -1.28 -4.60
CA THR A 48 5.29 -1.57 -3.29
C THR A 48 6.26 -1.25 -2.14
N GLY A 49 5.76 -1.24 -0.91
CA GLY A 49 6.57 -1.07 0.30
C GLY A 49 6.10 0.05 1.22
N CYS A 50 6.83 0.24 2.32
CA CYS A 50 6.48 1.19 3.38
C CYS A 50 6.63 2.66 2.95
N PHE A 51 6.08 3.56 3.76
CA PHE A 51 6.39 4.98 3.69
C PHE A 51 7.68 5.23 4.44
N CYS A 52 8.70 5.75 3.76
CA CYS A 52 10.01 6.06 4.36
C CYS A 52 10.09 7.46 4.99
N ASN A 53 9.06 8.29 4.80
CA ASN A 53 9.00 9.63 5.37
C ASN A 53 8.39 9.56 6.79
N PRO A 54 9.04 10.14 7.81
CA PRO A 54 8.46 10.23 9.15
C PRO A 54 7.08 10.89 9.12
N GLY A 55 6.11 10.33 9.84
CA GLY A 55 4.73 10.84 9.91
C GLY A 55 3.83 10.40 8.75
N ALA A 56 4.40 10.04 7.59
CA ALA A 56 3.61 9.67 6.42
C ALA A 56 2.99 8.27 6.56
N GLY A 57 3.74 7.31 7.12
CA GLY A 57 3.22 5.97 7.38
C GLY A 57 2.13 5.98 8.44
N GLU A 58 2.31 6.80 9.47
CA GLU A 58 1.40 7.00 10.58
C GLU A 58 0.08 7.58 10.11
N LEU A 59 0.13 8.66 9.31
CA LEU A 59 -1.06 9.26 8.72
C LEU A 59 -1.74 8.30 7.73
N ALA A 60 -0.95 7.65 6.87
CA ALA A 60 -1.46 6.73 5.86
C ALA A 60 -2.09 5.47 6.46
N LEU A 61 -1.59 4.96 7.58
CA LEU A 61 -2.08 3.75 8.24
C LEU A 61 -2.99 4.04 9.43
N GLY A 62 -3.18 5.32 9.80
CA GLY A 62 -4.03 5.72 10.93
C GLY A 62 -3.43 5.35 12.29
N ILE A 63 -2.11 5.35 12.41
CA ILE A 63 -1.41 4.97 13.64
C ILE A 63 -1.44 6.15 14.62
N SER A 64 -1.93 5.89 15.84
CA SER A 64 -1.96 6.91 16.89
C SER A 64 -0.58 7.10 17.52
N ALA A 65 -0.33 8.29 18.07
CA ALA A 65 0.90 8.57 18.82
C ALA A 65 1.10 7.60 20.00
N ALA A 66 0.02 7.22 20.70
CA ALA A 66 0.08 6.25 21.78
C ALA A 66 0.53 4.86 21.28
N ARG A 67 0.02 4.41 20.13
CA ARG A 67 0.45 3.15 19.51
C ARG A 67 1.91 3.21 19.07
N MET A 68 2.35 4.35 18.52
CA MET A 68 3.75 4.55 18.19
C MET A 68 4.66 4.41 19.40
N HIS A 69 4.37 5.13 20.49
CA HIS A 69 5.19 5.05 21.70
C HIS A 69 5.25 3.62 22.24
N ALA A 70 4.11 2.92 22.31
CA ALA A 70 4.09 1.52 22.75
C ALA A 70 4.97 0.61 21.86
N CYS A 71 4.89 0.74 20.53
CA CYS A 71 5.71 -0.05 19.62
C CYS A 71 7.21 0.27 19.71
N ILE A 72 7.55 1.55 19.93
CA ILE A 72 8.94 1.97 20.12
C ILE A 72 9.47 1.40 21.43
N ASP A 73 8.73 1.53 22.53
CA ASP A 73 9.10 1.02 23.84
C ASP A 73 9.32 -0.51 23.79
N GLU A 74 8.43 -1.25 23.14
CA GLU A 74 8.57 -2.70 22.91
C GLU A 74 9.85 -3.03 22.10
N SER A 75 10.13 -2.28 21.04
CA SER A 75 11.31 -2.51 20.19
C SER A 75 12.66 -2.20 20.86
N ILE A 76 12.66 -1.32 21.88
CA ILE A 76 13.85 -1.04 22.68
C ILE A 76 14.14 -2.22 23.62
N GLN A 77 13.10 -2.92 24.09
CA GLN A 77 13.23 -4.10 24.94
C GLN A 77 13.58 -5.38 24.14
N ALA A 78 13.24 -5.42 22.85
CA ALA A 78 13.56 -6.49 21.91
C ALA A 78 14.14 -5.91 20.61
N PRO A 79 15.48 -5.74 20.50
CA PRO A 79 16.13 -4.94 19.46
C PRO A 79 16.10 -5.51 18.02
N ASP A 80 15.22 -6.48 17.75
CA ASP A 80 14.83 -6.83 16.39
C ASP A 80 14.12 -5.61 15.76
N CYS A 81 14.84 -4.87 14.92
CA CYS A 81 14.34 -3.71 14.17
C CYS A 81 13.11 -4.04 13.28
N GLN A 82 12.84 -5.31 12.97
CA GLN A 82 11.64 -5.73 12.25
C GLN A 82 10.39 -5.74 13.15
N ASP A 83 10.53 -5.83 14.47
CA ASP A 83 9.40 -5.92 15.39
C ASP A 83 8.67 -4.59 15.57
N ALA A 84 9.38 -3.45 15.57
CA ALA A 84 8.72 -2.13 15.59
C ALA A 84 7.80 -1.92 14.38
N ARG A 85 8.28 -2.29 13.18
CA ARG A 85 7.49 -2.20 11.94
C ARG A 85 6.31 -3.16 11.94
N ARG A 86 6.48 -4.40 12.42
CA ARG A 86 5.37 -5.35 12.58
C ARG A 86 4.36 -4.87 13.62
N CYS A 87 4.79 -4.19 14.67
CA CYS A 87 3.89 -3.61 15.67
C CYS A 87 3.06 -2.46 15.09
N LEU A 88 3.66 -1.62 14.25
CA LEU A 88 3.04 -0.44 13.62
C LEU A 88 2.16 -0.80 12.42
N ASP A 89 2.59 -1.74 11.60
CA ASP A 89 1.88 -2.24 10.41
C ASP A 89 1.79 -3.77 10.46
N PRO A 90 0.96 -4.33 11.36
CA PRO A 90 0.88 -5.78 11.58
C PRO A 90 0.36 -6.55 10.36
N ARG A 91 -0.32 -5.87 9.45
CA ARG A 91 -0.80 -6.46 8.19
C ARG A 91 0.16 -6.27 7.03
N GLY A 92 1.28 -5.57 7.22
CA GLY A 92 2.16 -5.20 6.14
C GLY A 92 1.42 -4.48 5.03
N ALA A 93 0.45 -3.63 5.34
CA ALA A 93 -0.37 -2.95 4.34
C ALA A 93 0.50 -2.07 3.42
N GLY A 94 1.52 -1.40 3.97
CA GLY A 94 2.42 -0.52 3.22
C GLY A 94 1.68 0.41 2.25
N ALA A 95 2.22 0.63 1.06
CA ALA A 95 1.48 1.25 -0.03
C ALA A 95 1.87 0.67 -1.39
N VAL A 96 0.85 0.56 -2.25
CA VAL A 96 0.99 0.23 -3.66
C VAL A 96 1.03 1.53 -4.45
N ARG A 97 2.02 1.68 -5.31
CA ARG A 97 2.19 2.85 -6.18
C ARG A 97 2.15 2.38 -7.63
N ILE A 98 1.13 2.83 -8.34
CA ILE A 98 0.91 2.56 -9.77
C ILE A 98 1.32 3.83 -10.51
N SER A 99 2.26 3.72 -11.44
CA SER A 99 2.76 4.86 -12.21
C SER A 99 2.77 4.51 -13.70
N LEU A 100 2.23 5.39 -14.52
CA LEU A 100 2.34 5.28 -15.98
C LEU A 100 3.53 6.10 -16.46
N GLY A 101 4.24 5.56 -17.45
CA GLY A 101 5.36 6.22 -18.11
C GLY A 101 5.28 6.08 -19.62
N LEU A 102 6.33 6.52 -20.33
CA LEU A 102 6.38 6.49 -21.80
C LEU A 102 6.19 5.09 -22.40
N ALA A 103 6.63 4.05 -21.67
CA ALA A 103 6.51 2.66 -22.11
C ALA A 103 5.13 2.04 -21.83
N SER A 104 4.27 2.73 -21.06
CA SER A 104 2.95 2.21 -20.70
C SER A 104 1.96 2.42 -21.84
N ASN A 105 1.12 1.42 -22.08
CA ASN A 105 0.05 1.47 -23.06
C ASN A 105 -1.30 1.05 -22.46
N PHE A 106 -2.35 1.04 -23.28
CA PHE A 106 -3.70 0.68 -22.84
C PHE A 106 -3.81 -0.76 -22.30
N ALA A 107 -3.10 -1.72 -22.90
CA ALA A 107 -3.13 -3.10 -22.46
C ALA A 107 -2.52 -3.26 -21.05
N ASP A 108 -1.50 -2.47 -20.71
CA ASP A 108 -0.93 -2.44 -19.37
C ASP A 108 -1.96 -1.94 -18.34
N VAL A 109 -2.66 -0.85 -18.67
CA VAL A 109 -3.74 -0.30 -17.84
C VAL A 109 -4.86 -1.31 -17.67
N HIS A 110 -5.29 -1.96 -18.76
CA HIS A 110 -6.33 -2.98 -18.73
C HIS A 110 -5.92 -4.16 -17.84
N THR A 111 -4.70 -4.67 -17.98
CA THR A 111 -4.18 -5.77 -17.14
C THR A 111 -4.17 -5.38 -15.67
N CYS A 112 -3.81 -4.12 -15.36
CA CYS A 112 -3.86 -3.60 -14.01
C CYS A 112 -5.30 -3.47 -13.46
N LEU A 113 -6.29 -3.17 -14.31
CA LEU A 113 -7.70 -3.17 -13.93
C LEU A 113 -8.22 -4.58 -13.64
N GLU A 114 -7.83 -5.58 -14.42
CA GLU A 114 -8.17 -6.99 -14.13
C GLU A 114 -7.53 -7.45 -12.81
N LEU A 115 -6.27 -7.08 -12.55
CA LEU A 115 -5.65 -7.31 -11.25
C LEU A 115 -6.47 -6.67 -10.11
N ALA A 116 -6.96 -5.44 -10.29
CA ALA A 116 -7.76 -4.76 -9.28
C ALA A 116 -9.10 -5.47 -9.01
N ARG A 117 -9.70 -6.08 -10.04
CA ARG A 117 -10.98 -6.81 -9.91
C ARG A 117 -10.86 -8.05 -9.03
N ASP A 118 -9.71 -8.73 -9.01
CA ASP A 118 -9.51 -9.91 -8.15
C ASP A 118 -9.89 -9.65 -6.69
N PHE A 119 -9.65 -8.43 -6.20
CA PHE A 119 -9.89 -8.05 -4.80
C PHE A 119 -11.37 -7.73 -4.52
N LEU A 120 -12.25 -7.74 -5.52
CA LEU A 120 -13.70 -7.61 -5.34
C LEU A 120 -14.38 -8.93 -4.97
N GLU A 121 -13.76 -10.06 -5.30
CA GLU A 121 -14.34 -11.41 -5.17
C GLU A 121 -13.64 -12.27 -4.09
N THR A 122 -12.64 -11.72 -3.41
CA THR A 122 -11.85 -12.46 -2.40
C THR A 122 -12.53 -12.51 -1.04
#